data_AF-U9UXI8-F1
#
_entry.id   AF-U9UXI8-F1
#
_cell.length_a   1.000
_cell.length_b   1.000
_cell.length_c   1.000
_cell.angle_alpha   90.00
_cell.angle_beta   90.00
_cell.angle_gamma   90.00
#
_symmetry.space_group_name_H-M   'P 1'
#
loop_
_entity.id
_entity.type
_entity.pdbx_description
1 polymer ?
#
loop_
_entity_poly.entity_id
_entity_poly.type
_entity_poly.pdbx_seq_one_letter_code
_entity_poly.pdbx_strand_id
1 'polypeptide(L)'
;MESLDKKNSYVSLNAHTRADEIRERRCEKNWIRRNNKRNKQKKLLPPIPPGINGDLRIYYRDTYNINLFDHKVRRRFNVTSIPNTATTKHEKSLVAATTTINRYSGRDHKSEQQAISFLKKINLLSTTGRTFKTNTSRI
;
A
#
# COMPACT_ATOMS: atom_id res chain seq x y z
N MET A 1 22.52 -43.87 -21.29
CA MET A 1 21.54 -43.12 -22.10
C MET A 1 20.54 -42.42 -21.17
N GLU A 2 20.93 -41.36 -20.46
CA GLU A 2 20.05 -40.74 -19.44
C GLU A 2 20.00 -39.19 -19.52
N SER A 3 20.56 -38.59 -20.59
CA SER A 3 20.89 -37.15 -20.59
C SER A 3 20.01 -36.26 -21.49
N LEU A 4 19.14 -36.80 -22.33
CA LEU A 4 18.31 -36.03 -23.25
C LEU A 4 16.94 -35.66 -22.65
N ASP A 5 16.30 -36.57 -21.91
CA ASP A 5 14.96 -36.34 -21.35
C ASP A 5 14.95 -35.28 -20.24
N LYS A 6 16.00 -35.26 -19.39
CA LYS A 6 16.16 -34.22 -18.35
C LYS A 6 16.43 -32.83 -18.94
N LYS A 7 17.16 -32.74 -20.06
CA LYS A 7 17.41 -31.46 -20.74
C LYS A 7 16.15 -30.89 -21.38
N ASN A 8 15.33 -31.74 -22.00
CA ASN A 8 14.05 -31.32 -22.60
C ASN A 8 13.03 -30.88 -21.53
N SER A 9 12.97 -31.57 -20.40
CA SER A 9 12.12 -31.20 -19.26
C SER A 9 12.46 -29.81 -18.70
N TYR A 10 13.75 -29.51 -18.50
CA TYR A 10 14.20 -28.20 -18.01
C TYR A 10 13.90 -27.06 -18.99
N VAL A 11 14.07 -27.29 -20.30
CA VAL A 11 13.75 -26.29 -21.33
C VAL A 11 12.24 -26.02 -21.41
N SER A 12 11.40 -27.06 -21.26
CA SER A 12 9.94 -26.95 -21.24
C SER A 12 9.41 -26.16 -20.02
N LEU A 13 9.93 -26.44 -18.82
CA LEU A 13 9.55 -25.71 -17.61
C LEU A 13 9.93 -24.23 -17.68
N ASN A 14 11.13 -23.92 -18.19
CA ASN A 14 11.57 -22.53 -18.37
C ASN A 14 10.78 -21.78 -19.45
N ALA A 15 10.25 -22.49 -20.45
CA ALA A 15 9.38 -21.89 -21.45
C ALA A 15 7.98 -21.57 -20.87
N HIS A 16 7.45 -22.42 -19.99
CA HIS A 16 6.19 -22.14 -19.30
C HIS A 16 6.29 -20.98 -18.31
N THR A 17 7.36 -20.91 -17.52
CA THR A 17 7.59 -19.78 -16.61
C THR A 17 7.75 -18.46 -17.39
N ARG A 18 8.51 -18.45 -18.49
CA ARG A 18 8.64 -17.27 -19.36
C ARG A 18 7.32 -16.87 -20.03
N ALA A 19 6.51 -17.83 -20.47
CA ALA A 19 5.20 -17.55 -21.04
C ALA A 19 4.22 -16.97 -19.99
N ASP A 20 4.28 -17.49 -18.76
CA ASP A 20 3.50 -17.01 -17.62
C ASP A 20 3.89 -15.59 -17.22
N GLU A 21 5.18 -15.28 -17.14
CA GLU A 21 5.68 -13.92 -16.90
C GLU A 21 5.22 -12.93 -17.98
N ILE A 22 5.22 -13.35 -19.25
CA ILE A 22 4.71 -12.54 -20.36
C ILE A 22 3.20 -12.31 -20.20
N ARG A 23 2.44 -13.33 -19.82
CA ARG A 23 1.00 -13.23 -19.57
C ARG A 23 0.71 -12.27 -18.41
N GLU A 24 1.43 -12.40 -17.30
CA GLU A 24 1.27 -11.55 -16.12
C GLU A 24 1.55 -10.08 -16.45
N ARG A 25 2.65 -9.80 -17.15
CA ARG A 25 2.98 -8.44 -17.63
C ARG A 25 1.88 -7.86 -18.54
N ARG A 26 1.26 -8.67 -19.39
CA ARG A 26 0.12 -8.23 -20.22
C ARG A 26 -1.12 -7.94 -19.36
N CYS A 27 -1.41 -8.78 -18.38
CA CYS A 27 -2.52 -8.58 -17.43
C CYS A 27 -2.34 -7.27 -16.64
N GLU A 28 -1.14 -7.03 -16.12
CA GLU A 28 -0.80 -5.81 -15.38
C GLU A 28 -0.95 -4.56 -16.26
N LYS A 29 -0.34 -4.55 -17.45
CA LYS A 29 -0.48 -3.46 -18.42
C LYS A 29 -1.95 -3.19 -18.76
N ASN A 30 -2.73 -4.23 -18.98
CA ASN A 30 -4.16 -4.10 -19.26
C ASN A 30 -4.95 -3.58 -18.06
N TRP A 31 -4.60 -4.00 -16.85
CA TRP A 31 -5.20 -3.50 -15.62
C TRP A 31 -4.92 -2.00 -15.43
N ILE A 32 -3.66 -1.57 -15.58
CA ILE A 32 -3.27 -0.16 -15.53
C ILE A 32 -4.05 0.64 -16.59
N ARG A 33 -4.11 0.15 -17.84
CA ARG A 33 -4.84 0.82 -18.92
C ARG A 33 -6.33 0.99 -18.59
N ARG A 34 -6.98 -0.06 -18.09
CA ARG A 34 -8.40 0.01 -17.66
C ARG A 34 -8.60 0.98 -16.51
N ASN A 35 -7.68 0.99 -15.54
CA ASN A 35 -7.77 1.89 -14.40
C ASN A 35 -7.58 3.36 -14.82
N ASN A 36 -6.64 3.63 -15.71
CA ASN A 36 -6.42 4.96 -16.30
C ASN A 36 -7.64 5.44 -17.09
N LYS A 37 -8.24 4.57 -17.93
CA LYS A 37 -9.48 4.90 -18.65
C LYS A 37 -10.62 5.22 -17.69
N ARG A 38 -10.78 4.43 -16.62
CA ARG A 38 -11.77 4.68 -15.58
C ARG A 38 -11.53 5.99 -14.85
N ASN A 39 -10.28 6.30 -14.50
CA ASN A 39 -9.91 7.54 -13.81
C ASN A 39 -10.16 8.78 -14.67
N LYS A 40 -9.94 8.71 -15.99
CA LYS A 40 -10.27 9.80 -16.93
C LYS A 40 -11.77 10.10 -17.03
N GLN A 41 -12.63 9.12 -16.74
CA GLN A 41 -14.09 9.27 -16.75
C GLN A 41 -14.66 9.80 -15.43
N LYS A 42 -13.84 9.95 -14.39
CA LYS A 42 -14.30 10.46 -13.10
C LYS A 42 -14.64 11.94 -13.22
N LYS A 43 -15.73 12.34 -12.58
CA LYS A 43 -16.13 13.75 -12.47
C LYS A 43 -15.15 14.50 -11.59
N LEU A 44 -14.85 15.74 -11.94
CA LEU A 44 -14.08 16.62 -11.06
C LEU A 44 -14.93 16.96 -9.83
N LEU A 45 -14.25 17.13 -8.69
CA LEU A 45 -14.89 17.67 -7.51
C LEU A 45 -15.12 19.18 -7.69
N PRO A 46 -16.15 19.74 -7.03
CA PRO A 46 -16.29 21.19 -6.91
C PRO A 46 -15.00 21.83 -6.39
N PRO A 47 -14.61 23.03 -6.88
CA PRO A 47 -13.42 23.71 -6.41
C PRO A 47 -13.52 24.05 -4.92
N ILE A 48 -12.42 23.90 -4.22
CA ILE A 48 -12.32 24.22 -2.79
C ILE A 48 -11.95 25.70 -2.69
N PRO A 49 -12.69 26.54 -1.94
CA PRO A 49 -12.32 27.92 -1.72
C PRO A 49 -10.99 28.01 -0.95
N PRO A 50 -10.19 29.06 -1.19
CA PRO A 50 -8.91 29.24 -0.51
C PRO A 50 -9.10 29.42 1.00
N GLY A 51 -8.19 28.87 1.79
CA GLY A 51 -8.19 29.05 3.25
C GLY A 51 -9.03 28.06 4.06
N ILE A 52 -9.60 27.02 3.43
CA ILE A 52 -10.24 25.93 4.19
C ILE A 52 -9.17 25.14 4.96
N ASN A 53 -9.29 25.16 6.28
CA ASN A 53 -8.51 24.36 7.20
C ASN A 53 -9.37 23.18 7.69
N GLY A 54 -8.81 21.97 7.67
CA GLY A 54 -9.47 20.76 8.18
C GLY A 54 -9.63 19.64 7.17
N ASP A 55 -10.45 18.63 7.50
CA ASP A 55 -10.69 17.48 6.64
C ASP A 55 -11.64 17.86 5.49
N LEU A 56 -11.09 17.93 4.28
CA LEU A 56 -11.85 18.21 3.07
C LEU A 56 -13.01 17.23 2.86
N ARG A 57 -12.92 15.99 3.36
CA ARG A 57 -14.01 15.01 3.25
C ARG A 57 -15.26 15.44 4.00
N ILE A 58 -15.09 16.11 5.13
CA ILE A 58 -16.19 16.66 5.94
C ILE A 58 -16.80 17.85 5.19
N TYR A 59 -15.96 18.76 4.69
CA TYR A 59 -16.40 19.90 3.88
C TYR A 59 -17.28 19.47 2.71
N TYR A 60 -16.85 18.50 1.90
CA TYR A 60 -17.67 18.05 0.76
C TYR A 60 -18.98 17.39 1.18
N ARG A 61 -19.01 16.71 2.33
CA ARG A 61 -20.24 16.12 2.88
C ARG A 61 -21.22 17.22 3.29
N ASP A 62 -20.75 18.21 4.03
CA ASP A 62 -21.64 19.22 4.62
C ASP A 62 -22.04 20.30 3.60
N THR A 63 -21.14 20.69 2.69
CA THR A 63 -21.39 21.75 1.70
C THR A 63 -22.08 21.26 0.43
N TYR A 64 -21.72 20.08 -0.08
CA TYR A 64 -22.22 19.58 -1.38
C TYR A 64 -23.05 18.30 -1.25
N ASN A 65 -23.24 17.78 -0.03
CA ASN A 65 -23.83 16.47 0.21
C ASN A 65 -23.10 15.33 -0.54
N ILE A 66 -21.79 15.49 -0.73
CA ILE A 66 -20.92 14.50 -1.39
C ILE A 66 -20.17 13.74 -0.30
N ASN A 67 -20.66 12.55 0.05
CA ASN A 67 -20.01 11.71 1.05
C ASN A 67 -18.75 11.03 0.49
N LEU A 68 -17.59 11.67 0.66
CA LEU A 68 -16.30 11.13 0.22
C LEU A 68 -15.76 9.98 1.08
N PHE A 69 -16.43 9.62 2.19
CA PHE A 69 -16.13 8.39 2.92
C PHE A 69 -16.72 7.16 2.21
N ASP A 70 -17.80 7.33 1.44
CA ASP A 70 -18.42 6.23 0.70
C ASP A 70 -17.59 5.84 -0.55
N HIS A 71 -17.25 4.56 -0.64
CA HIS A 71 -16.57 3.99 -1.79
C HIS A 71 -17.34 4.20 -3.11
N LYS A 72 -18.69 4.19 -3.10
CA LYS A 72 -19.49 4.37 -4.33
C LYS A 72 -19.28 5.78 -4.90
N VAL A 73 -19.18 6.78 -4.03
CA VAL A 73 -18.93 8.18 -4.39
C VAL A 73 -17.48 8.35 -4.87
N ARG A 74 -16.48 7.80 -4.15
CA ARG A 74 -15.05 7.87 -4.53
C ARG A 74 -14.73 7.22 -5.89
N ARG A 75 -15.55 6.30 -6.36
CA ARG A 75 -15.42 5.71 -7.70
C ARG A 75 -15.91 6.64 -8.82
N ARG A 76 -16.79 7.58 -8.51
CA ARG A 76 -17.40 8.52 -9.48
C ARG A 76 -16.63 9.84 -9.59
N PHE A 77 -15.99 10.28 -8.50
CA PHE A 77 -15.28 11.56 -8.44
C PHE A 77 -13.76 11.40 -8.40
N ASN A 78 -13.06 12.36 -8.99
CA ASN A 78 -11.62 12.47 -8.92
C ASN A 78 -11.21 13.09 -7.57
N VAL A 79 -10.74 12.25 -6.66
CA VAL A 79 -10.32 12.62 -5.30
C VAL A 79 -8.80 12.74 -5.15
N THR A 80 -8.04 12.80 -6.26
CA THR A 80 -6.56 12.86 -6.21
C THR A 80 -6.03 14.13 -5.56
N SER A 81 -6.78 15.23 -5.63
CA SER A 81 -6.44 16.51 -5.01
C SER A 81 -6.69 16.56 -3.51
N ILE A 82 -7.43 15.59 -2.97
CA ILE A 82 -7.69 15.52 -1.54
C ILE A 82 -6.53 14.78 -0.89
N PRO A 83 -5.82 15.38 0.08
CA PRO A 83 -4.85 14.68 0.87
C PRO A 83 -5.59 13.56 1.60
N ASN A 84 -5.33 12.31 1.18
CA ASN A 84 -5.75 11.17 1.98
C ASN A 84 -5.01 11.29 3.31
N THR A 85 -5.72 11.69 4.36
CA THR A 85 -5.20 11.69 5.74
C THR A 85 -4.70 10.32 6.19
N ALA A 86 -4.98 9.28 5.41
CA ALA A 86 -4.32 7.99 5.54
C ALA A 86 -2.91 8.03 4.92
N THR A 87 -1.95 8.31 5.81
CA THR A 87 -0.56 7.90 5.78
C THR A 87 0.39 8.70 4.88
N THR A 88 1.10 9.64 5.51
CA THR A 88 2.42 10.08 5.03
C THR A 88 3.27 8.86 4.66
N LYS A 89 4.21 8.97 3.70
CA LYS A 89 5.06 7.82 3.29
C LYS A 89 5.67 7.08 4.49
N HIS A 90 6.00 7.84 5.54
CA HIS A 90 6.49 7.35 6.82
C HIS A 90 5.47 6.50 7.60
N GLU A 91 4.21 6.94 7.69
CA GLU A 91 3.16 6.14 8.35
C GLU A 91 2.83 4.85 7.58
N LYS A 92 2.87 4.88 6.23
CA LYS A 92 2.71 3.65 5.42
C LYS A 92 3.81 2.64 5.73
N SER A 93 5.04 3.12 5.84
CA SER A 93 6.18 2.26 6.12
C SER A 93 6.16 1.73 7.55
N LEU A 94 5.69 2.51 8.53
CA LEU A 94 5.45 2.05 9.89
C LEU A 94 4.36 0.99 9.98
N VAL A 95 3.22 1.18 9.31
CA VAL A 95 2.12 0.18 9.26
C VAL A 95 2.58 -1.11 8.57
N ALA A 96 3.38 -1.01 7.52
CA ALA A 96 3.96 -2.19 6.87
C ALA A 96 4.96 -2.92 7.78
N ALA A 97 5.77 -2.18 8.55
CA ALA A 97 6.72 -2.74 9.52
C ALA A 97 5.99 -3.46 10.67
N THR A 98 4.98 -2.85 11.29
CA THR A 98 4.19 -3.47 12.36
C THR A 98 3.43 -4.71 11.87
N THR A 99 2.86 -4.67 10.66
CA THR A 99 2.21 -5.84 10.04
C THR A 99 3.21 -6.96 9.72
N THR A 100 4.47 -6.63 9.46
CA THR A 100 5.53 -7.63 9.28
C THR A 100 5.91 -8.25 10.61
N ILE A 101 6.13 -7.44 11.65
CA ILE A 101 6.41 -7.93 13.02
C ILE A 101 5.29 -8.86 13.50
N ASN A 102 4.02 -8.46 13.37
CA ASN A 102 2.87 -9.26 13.80
C ASN A 102 2.69 -10.58 13.01
N ARG A 103 3.25 -10.69 11.81
CA ARG A 103 3.21 -11.94 11.03
C ARG A 103 4.25 -12.96 11.49
N TYR A 104 5.34 -12.49 12.10
CA TYR A 104 6.41 -13.34 12.64
C TYR A 104 6.30 -13.55 14.15
N SER A 105 5.57 -12.68 14.87
CA SER A 105 5.30 -12.83 16.29
C SER A 105 4.59 -14.17 16.58
N GLY A 106 5.30 -15.08 17.23
CA GLY A 106 4.81 -16.39 17.66
C GLY A 106 5.18 -17.57 16.75
N ARG A 107 6.07 -17.40 15.77
CA ARG A 107 6.58 -18.53 14.96
C ARG A 107 7.84 -19.14 15.57
N ASP A 108 8.93 -18.38 15.58
CA ASP A 108 10.24 -18.81 16.05
C ASP A 108 11.14 -17.59 16.32
N HIS A 109 11.84 -17.60 17.46
CA HIS A 109 12.66 -16.45 17.91
C HIS A 109 13.75 -16.04 16.88
N LYS A 110 14.23 -16.98 16.05
CA LYS A 110 15.26 -16.68 15.03
C LYS A 110 14.70 -15.87 13.86
N SER A 111 13.52 -16.22 13.34
CA SER A 111 12.88 -15.47 12.24
C SER A 111 12.42 -14.08 12.66
N GLU A 112 11.93 -13.92 13.90
CA GLU A 112 11.58 -12.62 14.46
C GLU A 112 12.79 -11.68 14.55
N GLN A 113 13.92 -12.17 15.07
CA GLN A 113 15.16 -11.39 15.16
C GLN A 113 15.72 -11.04 13.78
N GLN A 114 15.59 -11.93 12.78
CA GLN A 114 15.98 -11.65 11.40
C GLN A 114 15.11 -10.56 10.77
N ALA A 115 13.79 -10.58 11.02
CA ALA A 115 12.86 -9.54 10.56
C ALA A 115 13.15 -8.18 11.23
N ILE A 116 13.35 -8.17 12.55
CA ILE A 116 13.70 -6.95 13.30
C ILE A 116 15.05 -6.38 12.82
N SER A 117 16.06 -7.23 12.60
CA SER A 117 17.36 -6.86 12.03
C SER A 117 17.22 -6.19 10.65
N PHE A 118 16.43 -6.79 9.76
CA PHE A 118 16.16 -6.25 8.43
C PHE A 118 15.47 -4.88 8.51
N LEU A 119 14.46 -4.74 9.37
CA LEU A 119 13.74 -3.47 9.55
C LEU A 119 14.61 -2.35 10.15
N LYS A 120 15.56 -2.70 11.04
CA LYS A 120 16.57 -1.76 11.54
C LYS A 120 17.54 -1.33 10.43
N LYS A 121 17.97 -2.25 9.55
CA LYS A 121 18.86 -1.95 8.42
C LYS A 121 18.27 -0.94 7.43
N ILE A 122 16.94 -0.93 7.30
CA ILE A 122 16.21 0.01 6.43
C ILE A 122 15.67 1.25 7.20
N ASN A 123 16.19 1.52 8.40
CA ASN A 123 15.84 2.66 9.25
C ASN A 123 14.34 2.78 9.59
N LEU A 124 13.62 1.66 9.66
CA LEU A 124 12.18 1.63 9.98
C LEU A 124 11.86 1.36 11.45
N LEU A 125 12.86 0.98 12.24
CA LEU A 125 12.81 1.00 13.70
C LEU A 125 14.01 1.78 14.22
N SER A 126 13.77 2.77 15.08
CA SER A 126 14.85 3.55 15.70
C SER A 126 15.69 2.67 16.61
N THR A 127 17.01 2.80 16.53
CA THR A 127 18.00 1.99 17.26
C THR A 127 18.15 2.32 18.74
N THR A 128 17.29 3.15 19.33
CA THR A 128 17.46 3.56 20.73
C THR A 128 16.16 3.45 21.51
N GLY A 129 16.22 2.70 22.61
CA GLY A 129 15.16 2.62 23.61
C GLY A 129 14.91 3.98 24.24
N ARG A 130 14.02 4.76 23.65
CA ARG A 130 13.41 5.92 24.29
C ARG A 130 12.09 5.47 24.89
N THR A 131 12.10 5.22 26.20
CA THR A 131 10.89 5.11 27.02
C THR A 131 10.09 6.40 26.85
N PHE A 132 8.91 6.32 26.25
CA PHE A 132 7.91 7.38 26.40
C PHE A 132 7.50 7.38 27.87
N LYS A 133 7.94 8.40 28.62
CA LYS A 133 7.36 8.70 29.93
C LYS A 133 5.91 9.05 29.69
N THR A 134 4.99 8.23 30.17
CA THR A 134 3.59 8.64 30.33
C THR A 134 3.58 9.79 31.33
N ASN A 135 3.25 11.00 30.87
CA ASN A 135 2.85 12.06 31.78
C ASN A 135 1.49 11.67 32.36
N THR A 136 1.53 10.93 33.46
CA THR A 136 0.39 10.80 34.35
C THR A 136 0.32 12.12 35.12
N SER A 137 -0.50 13.03 34.61
CA SER A 137 -0.96 14.21 35.34
C SER A 137 -1.64 13.72 36.62
N ARG A 138 -1.02 13.97 37.77
CA ARG A 138 -1.63 13.80 39.10
C ARG A 138 -2.11 15.19 39.52
N ILE A 139 -3.42 15.34 39.67
CA ILE A 139 -4.06 16.40 40.47
C ILE A 139 -3.86 16.02 41.94
#